data_AF-A0A538JLQ0-F1
#
_entry.id   AF-A0A538JLQ0-F1
#
_cell.length_a   1.000
_cell.length_b   1.000
_cell.length_c   1.000
_cell.angle_alpha   90.00
_cell.angle_beta   90.00
_cell.angle_gamma   90.00
#
_symmetry.space_group_name_H-M   'P 1'
#
loop_
_entity.id
_entity.type
_entity.pdbx_description
1 polymer ?
#
loop_
_entity_poly.entity_id
_entity_poly.type
_entity_poly.pdbx_seq_one_letter_code
_entity_poly.pdbx_strand_id
1 'polypeptide(L)'
;MPAPRTSGTRLRARREQQRAARRARRFAGLALIGVILIVSLLLTAFGSGSSSAVQTVAVIGKLPMQTRPAPQIIAVRDTLRLQLPIAKWTAIGFHAAGDGAVSLNPVGHQGNEGAVLRIVHKVFGGGGSGPKWYQLGGSGPENSAVDIGAATGTDVYAPVDGTVVGVTPFVVNGKKYGVRIDLQPQTSPSYVVSLTHLRADPSVTVGSAVVAGVSKLGNVVDLSSAERQALARYTQDAGNHVALEVRPAATLSLN
;
A
#
# COMPACT_ATOMS: atom_id res chain seq x y z
N MET A 1 -34.36 66.75 50.62
CA MET A 1 -35.16 66.22 49.51
C MET A 1 -35.46 67.39 48.57
N PRO A 2 -35.30 67.32 47.22
CA PRO A 2 -35.14 66.16 46.33
C PRO A 2 -33.83 66.14 45.50
N ALA A 3 -33.53 64.99 44.88
CA ALA A 3 -32.51 64.81 43.81
C ALA A 3 -33.19 64.80 42.42
N PRO A 4 -32.51 65.21 41.34
CA PRO A 4 -32.25 64.28 40.21
C PRO A 4 -30.95 64.63 39.41
N ARG A 5 -30.35 63.89 38.47
CA ARG A 5 -30.54 62.58 37.82
C ARG A 5 -29.27 62.30 37.00
N THR A 6 -28.81 61.06 36.99
CA THR A 6 -27.65 60.55 36.22
C THR A 6 -28.03 60.31 34.75
N SER A 7 -27.42 61.06 33.83
CA SER A 7 -27.71 60.99 32.38
C SER A 7 -26.51 60.50 31.53
N GLY A 8 -25.64 59.64 32.08
CA GLY A 8 -24.38 59.24 31.41
C GLY A 8 -24.34 57.83 30.81
N THR A 9 -25.24 56.91 31.22
CA THR A 9 -25.05 55.47 30.97
C THR A 9 -25.70 54.94 29.67
N ARG A 10 -26.67 55.66 29.09
CA ARG A 10 -27.43 55.16 27.92
C ARG A 10 -26.70 55.27 26.57
N LEU A 11 -25.66 56.10 26.45
CA LEU A 11 -24.93 56.31 25.20
C LEU A 11 -23.80 55.28 24.96
N ARG A 12 -23.22 54.70 26.02
CA ARG A 12 -22.15 53.68 25.89
C ARG A 12 -22.70 52.32 25.42
N ALA A 13 -23.86 51.89 25.95
CA ALA A 13 -24.50 50.63 25.57
C ALA A 13 -24.89 50.57 24.08
N ARG A 14 -25.30 51.70 23.47
CA ARG A 14 -25.65 51.76 22.04
C ARG A 14 -24.44 51.56 21.11
N ARG A 15 -23.24 51.97 21.51
CA ARG A 15 -22.02 51.85 20.68
C ARG A 15 -21.47 50.41 20.65
N GLU A 16 -21.63 49.65 21.73
CA GLU A 16 -21.21 48.24 21.80
C GLU A 16 -22.14 47.33 20.99
N GLN A 17 -23.46 47.55 21.06
CA GLN A 17 -24.43 46.82 20.22
C GLN A 17 -24.17 47.01 18.72
N GLN A 18 -23.78 48.22 18.29
CA GLN A 18 -23.45 48.49 16.88
C GLN A 18 -22.17 47.78 16.42
N ARG A 19 -21.19 47.54 17.30
CA ARG A 19 -19.96 46.79 16.97
C ARG A 19 -20.20 45.29 16.92
N ALA A 20 -21.03 44.75 17.82
CA ALA A 20 -21.46 43.35 17.80
C ALA A 20 -22.28 43.02 16.53
N ALA A 21 -23.21 43.90 16.14
CA ALA A 21 -23.98 43.74 14.90
C ALA A 21 -23.11 43.75 13.64
N ARG A 22 -22.04 44.55 13.60
CA ARG A 22 -21.09 44.58 12.47
C ARG A 22 -20.25 43.30 12.38
N ARG A 23 -19.83 42.73 13.52
CA ARG A 23 -19.10 41.44 13.56
C ARG A 23 -20.00 40.28 13.15
N ALA A 24 -21.24 40.23 13.65
CA ALA A 24 -22.22 39.21 13.26
C ALA A 24 -22.52 39.21 11.76
N ARG A 25 -22.66 40.40 11.15
CA ARG A 25 -22.86 40.54 9.69
C ARG A 25 -21.65 40.06 8.87
N ARG A 26 -20.42 40.24 9.37
CA ARG A 26 -19.21 39.71 8.71
C ARG A 26 -19.10 38.19 8.80
N PHE A 27 -19.44 37.61 9.95
CA PHE A 27 -19.49 36.15 10.10
C PHE A 27 -20.58 35.51 9.24
N ALA A 28 -21.77 36.12 9.16
CA ALA A 28 -22.84 35.66 8.28
C ALA A 28 -22.43 35.71 6.79
N GLY A 29 -21.74 36.77 6.37
CA GLY A 29 -21.20 36.88 5.01
C GLY A 29 -20.16 35.80 4.68
N LEU A 30 -19.23 35.53 5.60
CA LEU A 30 -18.22 34.47 5.43
C LEU A 30 -18.84 33.07 5.42
N ALA A 31 -19.85 32.81 6.26
CA ALA A 31 -20.59 31.55 6.26
C ALA A 31 -21.32 31.33 4.93
N LEU A 32 -21.96 32.37 4.38
CA LEU A 32 -22.63 32.30 3.08
C LEU A 32 -21.64 32.00 1.95
N ILE A 33 -20.49 32.68 1.93
CA ILE A 33 -19.42 32.42 0.93
C ILE A 33 -18.89 30.99 1.08
N GLY A 34 -18.70 30.51 2.31
CA GLY A 34 -18.29 29.13 2.58
C GLY A 34 -19.30 28.11 2.04
N VAL A 35 -20.59 28.33 2.26
CA VAL A 35 -21.66 27.48 1.70
C VAL A 35 -21.66 27.53 0.17
N ILE A 36 -21.51 28.70 -0.44
CA ILE A 36 -21.46 28.84 -1.91
C ILE A 36 -20.25 28.11 -2.50
N LEU A 37 -19.09 28.18 -1.83
CA LEU A 37 -17.89 27.48 -2.26
C LEU A 37 -18.05 25.96 -2.12
N ILE A 38 -18.66 25.48 -1.03
CA ILE A 38 -18.94 24.05 -0.83
C ILE A 38 -19.94 23.54 -1.88
N VAL A 39 -21.02 24.28 -2.15
CA VAL A 39 -22.02 23.90 -3.16
C VAL A 39 -21.41 23.93 -4.57
N SER A 40 -20.63 24.95 -4.90
CA SER A 40 -19.90 25.01 -6.17
C SER A 40 -18.92 23.85 -6.32
N LEU A 41 -18.21 23.48 -5.25
CA LEU A 41 -17.28 22.35 -5.22
C LEU A 41 -18.01 21.02 -5.40
N LEU A 42 -19.16 20.82 -4.75
CA LEU A 42 -19.98 19.62 -4.92
C LEU A 42 -20.54 19.53 -6.36
N LEU A 43 -20.99 20.64 -6.93
CA LEU A 43 -21.51 20.68 -8.29
C LEU A 43 -20.41 20.45 -9.35
N THR A 44 -19.17 20.87 -9.11
CA THR A 44 -18.03 20.58 -10.02
C THR A 44 -17.41 19.20 -9.79
N ALA A 45 -17.44 18.67 -8.56
CA ALA A 45 -16.94 17.33 -8.27
C ALA A 45 -17.83 16.21 -8.83
N PHE A 46 -19.12 16.48 -9.05
CA PHE A 46 -20.10 15.53 -9.58
C PHE A 46 -20.70 15.95 -10.95
N GLY A 47 -20.26 17.08 -11.52
CA GLY A 47 -20.75 17.62 -12.78
C GLY A 47 -20.16 16.91 -14.00
N SER A 48 -20.96 16.01 -14.58
CA SER A 48 -20.91 15.51 -15.96
C SER A 48 -19.51 15.17 -16.51
N GLY A 49 -19.04 13.95 -16.21
CA GLY A 49 -18.07 13.29 -17.06
C GLY A 49 -18.70 13.02 -18.43
N SER A 50 -18.34 13.80 -19.43
CA SER A 50 -18.56 13.45 -20.83
C SER A 50 -17.95 12.07 -21.05
N SER A 51 -18.80 11.07 -21.26
CA SER A 51 -18.37 9.71 -21.57
C SER A 51 -17.77 9.75 -22.97
N SER A 52 -16.46 9.97 -23.07
CA SER A 52 -15.73 9.71 -24.31
C SER A 52 -15.87 8.22 -24.60
N ALA A 53 -16.65 7.88 -25.62
CA ALA A 53 -16.78 6.53 -26.12
C ALA A 53 -15.37 6.01 -26.48
N VAL A 54 -14.88 5.06 -25.69
CA VAL A 54 -13.63 4.36 -25.95
C VAL A 54 -13.84 3.53 -27.21
N GLN A 55 -13.25 3.98 -28.32
CA GLN A 55 -13.16 3.16 -29.53
C GLN A 55 -12.36 1.91 -29.18
N THR A 56 -13.03 0.76 -29.19
CA THR A 56 -12.41 -0.54 -29.00
C THR A 56 -11.70 -0.90 -30.31
N VAL A 57 -10.39 -0.65 -30.39
CA VAL A 57 -9.57 -1.24 -31.44
C VAL A 57 -9.44 -2.73 -31.11
N ALA A 58 -10.01 -3.59 -31.95
CA ALA A 58 -9.82 -5.03 -31.85
C ALA A 58 -8.34 -5.36 -32.11
N VAL A 59 -7.59 -5.61 -31.04
CA VAL A 59 -6.24 -6.16 -31.15
C VAL A 59 -6.38 -7.64 -31.51
N ILE A 60 -6.40 -7.95 -32.81
CA ILE A 60 -6.18 -9.30 -33.30
C ILE A 60 -4.68 -9.57 -33.19
N GLY A 61 -4.28 -10.03 -32.03
CA GLY A 61 -2.92 -10.46 -31.74
C GLY A 61 -2.94 -11.15 -30.39
N LYS A 62 -2.80 -12.48 -30.40
CA LYS A 62 -2.59 -13.26 -29.19
C LYS A 62 -1.26 -12.80 -28.61
N LEU A 63 -1.27 -11.79 -27.73
CA LEU A 63 -0.06 -11.36 -27.05
C LEU A 63 0.58 -12.60 -26.42
N PRO A 64 1.90 -12.80 -26.56
CA PRO A 64 2.56 -13.89 -25.87
C PRO A 64 2.19 -13.77 -24.39
N MET A 65 1.65 -14.86 -23.82
CA MET A 65 1.38 -14.88 -22.39
C MET A 65 2.71 -14.60 -21.68
N GLN A 66 2.80 -13.46 -21.02
CA GLN A 66 3.98 -13.12 -20.24
C GLN A 66 4.12 -14.14 -19.11
N THR A 67 5.10 -15.03 -19.24
CA THR A 67 5.40 -16.09 -18.27
C THR A 67 6.30 -15.60 -17.14
N ARG A 68 7.12 -14.56 -17.39
CA ARG A 68 8.01 -13.95 -16.40
C ARG A 68 7.58 -12.54 -16.00
N PRO A 69 7.74 -12.16 -14.72
CA PRO A 69 7.39 -10.83 -14.26
C PRO A 69 8.19 -9.74 -14.99
N ALA A 70 7.55 -8.60 -15.21
CA ALA A 70 8.25 -7.40 -15.66
C ALA A 70 9.24 -6.92 -14.57
N PRO A 71 10.34 -6.24 -14.94
CA PRO A 71 11.27 -5.62 -14.00
C PRO A 71 10.67 -4.42 -13.25
N GLN A 72 9.66 -4.68 -12.41
CA GLN A 72 8.92 -3.67 -11.67
C GLN A 72 9.33 -3.72 -10.20
N ILE A 73 9.91 -2.64 -9.68
CA ILE A 73 10.18 -2.50 -8.25
C ILE A 73 8.86 -2.19 -7.52
N ILE A 74 8.61 -2.89 -6.43
CA ILE A 74 7.39 -2.76 -5.61
C ILE A 74 7.68 -2.23 -4.21
N ALA A 75 8.91 -2.37 -3.71
CA ALA A 75 9.30 -1.87 -2.40
C ALA A 75 10.81 -1.63 -2.33
N VAL A 76 11.23 -0.69 -1.49
CA VAL A 76 12.65 -0.37 -1.27
C VAL A 76 12.99 -0.24 0.22
N ARG A 77 14.22 -0.58 0.58
CA ARG A 77 14.80 -0.34 1.92
C ARG A 77 16.29 -0.09 1.79
N ASP A 78 16.75 1.12 2.07
CA ASP A 78 18.14 1.54 1.83
C ASP A 78 18.56 1.24 0.38
N THR A 79 19.50 0.31 0.17
CA THR A 79 19.91 -0.15 -1.16
C THR A 79 19.12 -1.35 -1.69
N LEU A 80 18.32 -2.01 -0.83
CA LEU A 80 17.50 -3.16 -1.19
C LEU A 80 16.31 -2.70 -2.05
N ARG A 81 16.12 -3.37 -3.17
CA ARG A 81 15.00 -3.12 -4.09
C ARG A 81 14.31 -4.45 -4.37
N LEU A 82 13.05 -4.57 -3.94
CA LEU A 82 12.25 -5.77 -4.19
C LEU A 82 11.53 -5.63 -5.54
N GLN A 83 11.82 -6.56 -6.45
CA GLN A 83 11.12 -6.69 -7.72
C GLN A 83 9.85 -7.53 -7.54
N LEU A 84 8.84 -7.22 -8.35
CA LEU A 84 7.61 -8.00 -8.46
C LEU A 84 7.94 -9.46 -8.86
N PRO A 85 7.61 -10.45 -8.02
CA PRO A 85 8.00 -11.84 -8.27
C PRO A 85 7.00 -12.60 -9.16
N ILE A 86 5.86 -12.00 -9.51
CA ILE A 86 4.76 -12.68 -10.20
C ILE A 86 4.35 -11.89 -11.46
N ALA A 87 4.22 -12.59 -12.59
CA ALA A 87 3.86 -11.99 -13.88
C ALA A 87 2.39 -11.56 -13.96
N LYS A 88 1.49 -12.40 -13.44
CA LYS A 88 0.04 -12.15 -13.43
C LYS A 88 -0.43 -12.09 -11.98
N TRP A 89 -0.56 -10.88 -11.45
CA TRP A 89 -0.95 -10.61 -10.07
C TRP A 89 -2.33 -9.93 -10.00
N THR A 90 -2.99 -10.04 -8.86
CA THR A 90 -4.35 -9.53 -8.63
C THR A 90 -4.37 -8.31 -7.71
N ALA A 91 -3.58 -8.31 -6.63
CA ALA A 91 -3.37 -7.16 -5.76
C ALA A 91 -1.98 -7.18 -5.12
N ILE A 92 -1.52 -6.02 -4.64
CA ILE A 92 -0.35 -5.90 -3.76
C ILE A 92 -0.84 -5.33 -2.43
N GLY A 93 -0.53 -5.99 -1.32
CA GLY A 93 -0.89 -5.55 0.01
C GLY A 93 0.34 -5.39 0.89
N PHE A 94 0.42 -4.31 1.65
CA PHE A 94 1.45 -4.15 2.68
C PHE A 94 0.82 -4.30 4.07
N HIS A 95 1.54 -4.94 4.97
CA HIS A 95 1.10 -5.14 6.34
C HIS A 95 2.29 -5.13 7.29
N ALA A 96 2.02 -4.98 8.57
CA ALA A 96 3.03 -5.19 9.59
C ALA A 96 3.23 -6.70 9.81
N ALA A 97 4.46 -7.17 9.61
CA ALA A 97 4.95 -8.45 10.05
C ALA A 97 5.48 -8.38 11.49
N GLY A 98 5.55 -9.55 12.13
CA GLY A 98 5.94 -9.70 13.53
C GLY A 98 7.41 -9.35 13.83
N ASP A 99 7.85 -9.68 15.04
CA ASP A 99 9.12 -9.23 15.58
C ASP A 99 10.34 -9.55 14.68
N GLY A 100 11.18 -8.54 14.48
CA GLY A 100 12.43 -8.61 13.71
C GLY A 100 12.31 -8.27 12.23
N ALA A 101 11.10 -8.05 11.71
CA ALA A 101 10.89 -7.57 10.34
C ALA A 101 11.22 -6.07 10.21
N VAL A 102 11.76 -5.68 9.06
CA VAL A 102 12.16 -4.29 8.77
C VAL A 102 11.11 -3.63 7.89
N SER A 103 10.73 -2.40 8.23
CA SER A 103 9.80 -1.60 7.43
C SER A 103 10.36 -1.32 6.04
N LEU A 104 9.53 -1.57 5.03
CA LEU A 104 9.79 -1.29 3.63
C LEU A 104 9.09 0.01 3.22
N ASN A 105 9.66 0.71 2.24
CA ASN A 105 9.01 1.84 1.58
C ASN A 105 8.31 1.33 0.32
N PRO A 106 6.96 1.31 0.27
CA PRO A 106 6.22 0.89 -0.92
C PRO A 106 6.52 1.78 -2.11
N VAL A 107 6.56 1.19 -3.31
CA VAL A 107 6.65 1.91 -4.58
C VAL A 107 5.28 1.85 -5.27
N GLY A 108 4.76 3.01 -5.66
CA GLY A 108 3.47 3.15 -6.31
C GLY A 108 2.47 3.93 -5.45
N HIS A 109 1.18 3.66 -5.62
CA HIS A 109 0.12 4.46 -5.00
C HIS A 109 -0.80 3.61 -4.12
N GLN A 110 -1.08 4.09 -2.91
CA GLN A 110 -1.94 3.40 -1.97
C GLN A 110 -3.42 3.61 -2.33
N GLY A 111 -4.09 2.51 -2.67
CA GLY A 111 -5.49 2.51 -3.12
C GLY A 111 -6.52 2.77 -2.03
N ASN A 112 -6.17 2.51 -0.76
CA ASN A 112 -7.05 2.70 0.39
C ASN A 112 -6.59 3.83 1.32
N GLU A 113 -5.86 4.83 0.81
CA GLU A 113 -5.67 6.10 1.51
C GLU A 113 -7.03 6.73 1.83
N GLY A 114 -7.17 7.22 3.07
CA GLY A 114 -8.33 7.97 3.53
C GLY A 114 -8.59 9.19 2.63
N ALA A 115 -9.87 9.56 2.49
CA ALA A 115 -10.31 10.61 1.54
C ALA A 115 -9.58 11.96 1.72
N VAL A 116 -9.12 12.28 2.93
CA VAL A 116 -8.38 13.52 3.26
C VAL A 116 -6.94 13.50 2.72
N LEU A 117 -6.21 12.40 2.91
CA LEU A 117 -4.84 12.24 2.38
C LEU A 117 -4.81 12.24 0.85
N ARG A 118 -5.86 11.66 0.23
CA ARG A 118 -6.04 11.65 -1.23
C ARG A 118 -6.18 13.04 -1.85
N ILE A 119 -6.84 13.97 -1.15
CA ILE A 119 -6.99 15.36 -1.62
C ILE A 119 -5.65 16.09 -1.51
N VAL A 120 -4.92 15.89 -0.42
CA VAL A 120 -3.57 16.47 -0.22
C VAL A 120 -2.62 15.99 -1.33
N HIS A 121 -2.49 14.68 -1.55
CA HIS A 121 -1.61 14.16 -2.60
C HIS A 121 -1.99 14.57 -4.03
N LYS A 122 -3.29 14.79 -4.31
CA LYS A 122 -3.76 15.30 -5.61
C LYS A 122 -3.43 16.78 -5.82
N VAL A 123 -3.39 17.58 -4.75
CA VAL A 123 -3.06 19.01 -4.81
C VAL A 123 -1.54 19.23 -4.80
N PHE A 124 -0.78 18.36 -4.12
CA PHE A 124 0.69 18.46 -4.01
C PHE A 124 1.46 17.58 -5.01
N GLY A 125 0.79 16.97 -5.99
CA GLY A 125 1.45 16.30 -7.12
C GLY A 125 2.15 14.98 -6.79
N GLY A 126 1.63 14.21 -5.84
CA GLY A 126 2.19 12.91 -5.41
C GLY A 126 1.77 11.69 -6.24
N GLY A 127 1.22 11.88 -7.44
CA GLY A 127 0.75 10.80 -8.31
C GLY A 127 1.91 10.09 -9.01
N GLY A 128 2.73 9.37 -8.27
CA GLY A 128 3.84 8.59 -8.83
C GLY A 128 3.36 7.50 -9.78
N SER A 129 4.12 7.27 -10.86
CA SER A 129 4.00 6.06 -11.68
C SER A 129 4.34 4.83 -10.83
N GLY A 130 3.52 3.79 -10.90
CA GLY A 130 3.78 2.55 -10.16
C GLY A 130 2.50 1.76 -9.85
N PRO A 131 2.65 0.51 -9.36
CA PRO A 131 1.52 -0.37 -9.10
C PRO A 131 0.63 0.18 -7.98
N LYS A 132 -0.66 -0.15 -8.05
CA LYS A 132 -1.61 0.11 -6.97
C LYS A 132 -1.36 -0.90 -5.85
N TRP A 133 -1.22 -0.41 -4.62
CA TRP A 133 -1.07 -1.25 -3.44
C TRP A 133 -2.07 -0.89 -2.34
N TYR A 134 -2.26 -1.76 -1.36
CA TYR A 134 -3.24 -1.57 -0.27
C TYR A 134 -2.62 -1.80 1.10
N GLN A 135 -2.95 -0.99 2.09
CA GLN A 135 -2.60 -1.27 3.48
C GLN A 135 -3.58 -2.30 4.06
N LEU A 136 -3.09 -3.44 4.57
CA LEU A 136 -3.93 -4.53 5.09
C LEU A 136 -4.10 -4.54 6.62
N GLY A 137 -3.38 -3.68 7.35
CA GLY A 137 -3.34 -3.66 8.83
C GLY A 137 -2.18 -4.51 9.38
N GLY A 138 -2.23 -4.93 10.64
CA GLY A 138 -1.21 -5.79 11.28
C GLY A 138 -0.60 -5.20 12.55
N SER A 139 0.21 -6.00 13.26
CA SER A 139 0.99 -5.60 14.44
C SER A 139 2.49 -5.68 14.15
N GLY A 140 3.25 -4.61 14.40
CA GLY A 140 4.68 -4.49 14.08
C GLY A 140 5.00 -3.19 13.31
N PRO A 141 6.23 -3.02 12.81
CA PRO A 141 6.56 -1.87 11.97
C PRO A 141 5.66 -1.82 10.73
N GLU A 142 5.14 -0.64 10.39
CA GLU A 142 4.32 -0.49 9.19
C GLU A 142 5.08 -0.96 7.95
N ASN A 143 4.39 -1.68 7.06
CA ASN A 143 4.92 -2.15 5.77
C ASN A 143 6.15 -3.06 5.85
N SER A 144 6.28 -3.86 6.91
CA SER A 144 7.39 -4.80 7.04
C SER A 144 7.20 -6.14 6.31
N ALA A 145 6.01 -6.38 5.77
CA ALA A 145 5.73 -7.45 4.81
C ALA A 145 4.88 -6.97 3.63
N VAL A 146 5.01 -7.68 2.50
CA VAL A 146 4.24 -7.45 1.29
C VAL A 146 3.68 -8.75 0.73
N ASP A 147 2.37 -8.74 0.48
CA ASP A 147 1.61 -9.82 -0.12
C ASP A 147 1.33 -9.50 -1.58
N ILE A 148 1.69 -10.41 -2.48
CA ILE A 148 1.40 -10.29 -3.91
C ILE A 148 0.42 -11.38 -4.30
N GLY A 149 -0.84 -10.96 -4.50
CA GLY A 149 -1.96 -11.82 -4.83
C GLY A 149 -1.82 -12.46 -6.19
N ALA A 150 -2.07 -13.76 -6.26
CA ALA A 150 -2.14 -14.50 -7.51
C ALA A 150 -2.88 -15.83 -7.32
N ALA A 151 -3.39 -16.37 -8.44
CA ALA A 151 -4.03 -17.67 -8.45
C ALA A 151 -3.07 -18.78 -7.99
N THR A 152 -3.59 -19.79 -7.29
CA THR A 152 -2.84 -20.99 -6.93
C THR A 152 -2.18 -21.61 -8.15
N GLY A 153 -0.93 -22.07 -7.99
CA GLY A 153 -0.14 -22.62 -9.09
C GLY A 153 0.55 -21.56 -9.95
N THR A 154 0.35 -20.27 -9.72
CA THR A 154 1.10 -19.21 -10.42
C THR A 154 2.59 -19.30 -10.09
N ASP A 155 3.44 -19.19 -11.12
CA ASP A 155 4.90 -19.19 -10.96
C ASP A 155 5.37 -17.97 -10.13
N VAL A 156 6.24 -18.24 -9.17
CA VAL A 156 6.90 -17.24 -8.32
C VAL A 156 8.37 -17.20 -8.68
N TYR A 157 8.90 -16.00 -8.93
CA TYR A 157 10.29 -15.75 -9.29
C TYR A 157 11.04 -15.02 -8.17
N ALA A 158 12.37 -15.04 -8.24
CA ALA A 158 13.20 -14.31 -7.29
C ALA A 158 12.89 -12.80 -7.33
N PRO A 159 12.67 -12.13 -6.19
CA PRO A 159 12.45 -10.68 -6.13
C PRO A 159 13.76 -9.88 -6.11
N VAL A 160 14.90 -10.56 -5.95
CA VAL A 160 16.23 -9.96 -5.84
C VAL A 160 17.26 -10.88 -6.49
N ASP A 161 18.36 -10.29 -6.95
CA ASP A 161 19.58 -11.04 -7.26
C ASP A 161 20.26 -11.45 -5.95
N GLY A 162 20.75 -12.68 -5.86
CA GLY A 162 21.38 -13.15 -4.63
C GLY A 162 21.59 -14.65 -4.56
N THR A 163 21.64 -15.15 -3.32
CA THR A 163 21.87 -16.56 -3.03
C THR A 163 20.77 -17.10 -2.12
N VAL A 164 20.31 -18.32 -2.39
CA VAL A 164 19.40 -19.03 -1.48
C VAL A 164 20.17 -19.44 -0.23
N VAL A 165 19.78 -18.94 0.94
CA VAL A 165 20.42 -19.23 2.22
C VAL A 165 19.61 -20.15 3.12
N GLY A 166 18.33 -20.37 2.79
CA GLY A 166 17.48 -21.29 3.55
C GLY A 166 16.27 -21.76 2.74
N VAL A 167 15.90 -23.03 2.94
CA VAL A 167 14.64 -23.59 2.46
C VAL A 167 14.05 -24.43 3.60
N THR A 168 12.98 -23.95 4.22
CA THR A 168 12.36 -24.59 5.39
C THR A 168 10.87 -24.82 5.17
N PRO A 169 10.22 -25.77 5.86
CA PRO A 169 8.77 -25.94 5.75
C PRO A 169 8.01 -24.69 6.23
N PHE A 170 7.03 -24.25 5.45
CA PHE A 170 6.05 -23.26 5.93
C PHE A 170 4.88 -24.01 6.56
N VAL A 171 4.70 -23.80 7.86
CA VAL A 171 3.75 -24.53 8.71
C VAL A 171 2.76 -23.55 9.33
N VAL A 172 1.47 -23.85 9.17
CA VAL A 172 0.36 -23.10 9.77
C VAL A 172 -0.42 -24.08 10.64
N ASN A 173 -0.65 -23.74 11.91
CA ASN A 173 -1.37 -24.57 12.88
C ASN A 173 -0.88 -26.03 12.91
N GLY A 174 0.44 -26.23 12.87
CA GLY A 174 1.08 -27.56 12.90
C GLY A 174 1.04 -28.35 11.59
N LYS A 175 0.38 -27.84 10.54
CA LYS A 175 0.31 -28.48 9.21
C LYS A 175 1.22 -27.76 8.21
N LYS A 176 1.99 -28.53 7.44
CA LYS A 176 2.82 -28.00 6.34
C LYS A 176 1.93 -27.64 5.15
N TYR A 177 2.05 -26.40 4.68
CA TYR A 177 1.35 -25.92 3.48
C TYR A 177 2.29 -25.59 2.32
N GLY A 178 3.56 -25.30 2.61
CA GLY A 178 4.54 -24.96 1.59
C GLY A 178 5.95 -24.91 2.14
N VAL A 179 6.72 -23.96 1.63
CA VAL A 179 8.07 -23.63 2.08
C VAL A 179 8.20 -22.15 2.41
N ARG A 180 9.19 -21.85 3.25
CA ARG A 180 9.84 -20.55 3.35
C ARG A 180 11.17 -20.64 2.61
N ILE A 181 11.42 -19.74 1.67
CA ILE A 181 12.69 -19.61 0.96
C ILE A 181 13.33 -18.30 1.37
N ASP A 182 14.54 -18.38 1.91
CA ASP A 182 15.31 -17.24 2.37
C ASP A 182 16.41 -16.93 1.35
N LEU A 183 16.46 -15.67 0.91
CA LEU A 183 17.44 -15.16 -0.03
C LEU A 183 18.31 -14.11 0.66
N GLN A 184 19.62 -14.21 0.49
CA GLN A 184 20.54 -13.12 0.81
C GLN A 184 20.79 -12.29 -0.45
N PRO A 185 20.35 -11.03 -0.50
CA PRO A 185 20.55 -10.17 -1.67
C PRO A 185 22.04 -9.87 -1.89
N GLN A 186 22.49 -9.89 -3.15
CA GLN A 186 23.89 -9.62 -3.48
C GLN A 186 24.30 -8.17 -3.20
N THR A 187 23.42 -7.21 -3.46
CA THR A 187 23.68 -5.76 -3.29
C THR A 187 23.34 -5.23 -1.90
N SER A 188 22.72 -6.06 -1.06
CA SER A 188 22.31 -5.71 0.31
C SER A 188 22.42 -6.92 1.24
N PRO A 189 23.62 -7.48 1.45
CA PRO A 189 23.81 -8.75 2.18
C PRO A 189 23.52 -8.65 3.68
N SER A 190 23.37 -7.43 4.21
CA SER A 190 22.91 -7.16 5.59
C SER A 190 21.44 -7.53 5.80
N TYR A 191 20.73 -7.96 4.78
CA TYR A 191 19.33 -8.36 4.83
C TYR A 191 19.13 -9.80 4.37
N VAL A 192 18.04 -10.41 4.84
CA VAL A 192 17.48 -11.65 4.31
C VAL A 192 16.06 -11.36 3.85
N VAL A 193 15.75 -11.73 2.60
CA VAL A 193 14.42 -11.65 2.01
C VAL A 193 13.80 -13.04 2.09
N SER A 194 12.73 -13.17 2.87
CA SER A 194 12.02 -14.43 3.09
C SER A 194 10.76 -14.45 2.23
N LEU A 195 10.53 -15.53 1.49
CA LEU A 195 9.31 -15.78 0.72
C LEU A 195 8.54 -16.96 1.31
N THR A 196 7.24 -16.80 1.59
CA THR A 196 6.35 -17.86 2.05
C THR A 196 5.13 -18.02 1.14
N HIS A 197 4.26 -18.97 1.45
CA HIS A 197 3.03 -19.27 0.69
C HIS A 197 3.31 -19.80 -0.74
N LEU A 198 4.43 -20.51 -0.89
CA LEU A 198 4.80 -21.18 -2.12
C LEU A 198 5.25 -22.62 -1.89
N ARG A 199 5.15 -23.43 -2.94
CA ARG A 199 5.80 -24.73 -3.05
C ARG A 199 7.10 -24.53 -3.81
N ALA A 200 8.22 -25.00 -3.27
CA ALA A 200 9.53 -24.87 -3.91
C ALA A 200 9.55 -25.56 -5.28
N ASP A 201 10.19 -24.91 -6.25
CA ASP A 201 10.66 -25.57 -7.45
C ASP A 201 11.79 -26.55 -7.08
N PRO A 202 11.82 -27.80 -7.60
CA PRO A 202 12.86 -28.77 -7.25
C PRO A 202 14.29 -28.34 -7.56
N SER A 203 14.47 -27.37 -8.47
CA SER A 203 15.79 -26.83 -8.81
C SER A 203 16.34 -25.87 -7.74
N VAL A 204 15.53 -25.44 -6.77
CA VAL A 204 15.94 -24.48 -5.74
C VAL A 204 16.57 -25.22 -4.56
N THR A 205 17.88 -25.01 -4.39
CA THR A 205 18.65 -25.55 -3.27
C THR A 205 19.42 -24.44 -2.54
N VAL A 206 19.72 -24.66 -1.26
CA VAL A 206 20.59 -23.76 -0.50
C VAL A 206 21.96 -23.66 -1.17
N GLY A 207 22.47 -22.44 -1.32
CA GLY A 207 23.70 -22.11 -2.04
C GLY A 207 23.50 -21.75 -3.51
N SER A 208 22.32 -21.96 -4.08
CA SER A 208 22.04 -21.60 -5.48
C SER A 208 22.01 -20.08 -5.67
N ALA A 209 22.64 -19.60 -6.74
CA ALA A 209 22.50 -18.22 -7.19
C ALA A 209 21.14 -18.02 -7.88
N VAL A 210 20.51 -16.87 -7.64
CA VAL A 210 19.22 -16.49 -8.21
C VAL A 210 19.27 -15.10 -8.82
N VAL A 211 18.49 -14.90 -9.88
CA VAL A 211 18.38 -13.65 -10.62
C VAL A 211 16.94 -13.14 -10.58
N ALA A 212 16.77 -11.87 -10.23
CA ALA A 212 15.48 -11.20 -10.06
C ALA A 212 14.61 -11.32 -11.32
N GLY A 213 13.38 -11.80 -11.14
CA GLY A 213 12.40 -12.01 -12.21
C GLY A 213 12.75 -13.08 -13.24
N VAL A 214 13.86 -13.80 -13.07
CA VAL A 214 14.35 -14.82 -14.01
C VAL A 214 14.36 -16.20 -13.37
N SER A 215 14.94 -16.33 -12.18
CA SER A 215 14.99 -17.60 -11.45
C SER A 215 13.62 -17.93 -10.86
N LYS A 216 13.00 -19.00 -11.32
CA LYS A 216 11.76 -19.52 -10.73
C LYS A 216 12.08 -20.14 -9.37
N LEU A 217 11.35 -19.72 -8.34
CA LEU A 217 11.48 -20.23 -6.98
C LEU A 217 10.42 -21.28 -6.64
N GLY A 218 9.28 -21.25 -7.34
CA GLY A 218 8.18 -22.15 -7.01
C GLY A 218 6.85 -21.70 -7.57
N ASN A 219 5.78 -22.13 -6.91
CA ASN A 219 4.40 -21.85 -7.28
C ASN A 219 3.55 -21.49 -6.05
N VAL A 220 2.65 -20.53 -6.18
CA VAL A 220 1.71 -20.13 -5.11
C VAL A 220 0.89 -21.32 -4.63
N VAL A 221 0.76 -21.50 -3.32
CA VAL A 221 -0.07 -22.55 -2.71
C VAL A 221 -1.45 -22.03 -2.34
N ASP A 222 -2.43 -22.93 -2.24
CA ASP A 222 -3.75 -22.57 -1.75
C ASP A 222 -3.78 -22.62 -0.21
N LEU A 223 -4.04 -21.46 0.40
CA LEU A 223 -4.20 -21.30 1.85
C LEU A 223 -5.62 -20.90 2.24
N SER A 224 -6.54 -20.81 1.28
CA SER A 224 -7.91 -20.32 1.50
C SER A 224 -8.70 -21.15 2.54
N SER A 225 -8.34 -22.43 2.69
CA SER A 225 -8.93 -23.33 3.70
C SER A 225 -8.25 -23.26 5.08
N ALA A 226 -7.04 -22.69 5.16
CA ALA A 226 -6.23 -22.65 6.36
C ALA A 226 -6.36 -21.32 7.11
N GLU A 227 -6.50 -20.23 6.37
CA GLU A 227 -6.45 -18.87 6.91
C GLU A 227 -7.36 -17.93 6.12
N ARG A 228 -7.94 -16.95 6.82
CA ARG A 228 -8.66 -15.85 6.17
C ARG A 228 -7.68 -14.74 5.83
N GLN A 229 -7.29 -14.69 4.56
CA GLN A 229 -6.30 -13.73 4.07
C GLN A 229 -6.85 -12.31 4.01
N ALA A 230 -6.11 -11.33 4.56
CA ALA A 230 -6.53 -9.93 4.53
C ALA A 230 -6.60 -9.38 3.09
N LEU A 231 -5.71 -9.86 2.21
CA LEU A 231 -5.66 -9.52 0.79
C LEU A 231 -6.91 -10.01 0.02
N ALA A 232 -7.68 -10.96 0.55
CA ALA A 232 -8.90 -11.49 -0.09
C ALA A 232 -9.94 -10.40 -0.39
N ARG A 233 -9.91 -9.27 0.33
CA ARG A 233 -10.80 -8.12 0.09
C ARG A 233 -10.52 -7.38 -1.22
N TYR A 234 -9.34 -7.58 -1.79
CA TYR A 234 -8.84 -6.85 -2.96
C TYR A 234 -8.53 -7.76 -4.15
N THR A 235 -8.78 -9.06 -4.02
CA THR A 235 -8.42 -10.07 -5.02
C THR A 235 -9.61 -10.92 -5.43
N GLN A 236 -9.43 -11.67 -6.52
CA GLN A 236 -10.45 -12.59 -7.07
C GLN A 236 -10.03 -14.07 -6.91
N ASP A 237 -8.92 -14.33 -6.21
CA ASP A 237 -8.27 -15.64 -6.03
C ASP A 237 -8.31 -16.11 -4.56
N ALA A 238 -9.37 -15.72 -3.84
CA ALA A 238 -9.57 -15.97 -2.41
C ALA A 238 -8.46 -15.41 -1.49
N GLY A 239 -7.64 -14.49 -2.00
CA GLY A 239 -6.52 -13.92 -1.26
C GLY A 239 -5.27 -14.80 -1.23
N ASN A 240 -5.20 -15.82 -2.09
CA ASN A 240 -3.97 -16.56 -2.30
C ASN A 240 -2.89 -15.61 -2.84
N HIS A 241 -1.69 -15.72 -2.29
CA HIS A 241 -0.60 -14.78 -2.56
C HIS A 241 0.75 -15.43 -2.23
N VAL A 242 1.83 -14.81 -2.70
CA VAL A 242 3.16 -14.98 -2.11
C VAL A 242 3.38 -13.85 -1.11
N ALA A 243 3.90 -14.17 0.08
CA ALA A 243 4.26 -13.17 1.08
C ALA A 243 5.78 -12.99 1.12
N LEU A 244 6.24 -11.75 1.13
CA LEU A 244 7.65 -11.36 1.24
C LEU A 244 7.86 -10.60 2.54
N GLU A 245 8.90 -10.97 3.27
CA GLU A 245 9.32 -10.29 4.49
C GLU A 245 10.83 -10.03 4.44
N VAL A 246 11.27 -8.88 4.96
CA VAL A 246 12.69 -8.54 5.04
C VAL A 246 13.13 -8.45 6.49
N ARG A 247 14.20 -9.16 6.83
CA ARG A 247 14.83 -9.14 8.15
C ARG A 247 16.29 -8.75 8.04
N PRO A 248 16.91 -8.19 9.09
CA PRO A 248 18.36 -8.09 9.14
C PRO A 248 18.96 -9.50 9.06
N ALA A 249 20.03 -9.66 8.28
CA ALA A 249 20.81 -10.87 8.33
C ALA A 249 21.42 -11.00 9.72
N ALA A 250 21.35 -12.20 10.31
CA ALA A 250 22.04 -12.46 11.57
C ALA A 250 23.53 -12.22 11.35
N THR A 251 24.08 -11.18 11.98
CA THR A 251 25.52 -10.97 12.04
C THR A 251 26.09 -12.04 12.96
N LEU A 252 26.92 -12.94 12.41
CA LEU A 252 27.78 -13.79 13.22
C LEU A 252 28.74 -12.86 13.96
N SER A 253 28.46 -12.59 15.23
CA SER A 253 29.45 -11.99 16.14
C SER A 253 30.51 -13.06 16.40
N LEU A 254 31.67 -12.92 15.77
CA LEU A 254 32.87 -13.65 16.19
C LEU A 254 33.31 -13.01 17.51
N ASN A 255 33.03 -13.68 18.63
CA ASN A 255 33.65 -13.37 19.92
C ASN A 255 35.07 -13.93 19.96
#